data_AF-W9VLR4-F1
#
_entry.id   AF-W9VLR4-F1
#
_cell.length_a   1.000
_cell.length_b   1.000
_cell.length_c   1.000
_cell.angle_alpha   90.00
_cell.angle_beta   90.00
_cell.angle_gamma   90.00
#
_symmetry.space_group_name_H-M   'P 1'
#
loop_
_entity.id
_entity.type
_entity.pdbx_description
1 polymer ?
#
loop_
_entity_poly.entity_id
_entity_poly.type
_entity_poly.pdbx_seq_one_letter_code
_entity_poly.pdbx_strand_id
1 'polypeptide(L)'
;MGKKTAERLIIEMKDRLKKRFSSAHDLLSPEISTPQVEVERMDSRLEAESALAALGYKPAQATKAVEQVYKQLGAQASSEDLIRHALKSMIS
;
A
#
# COMPACT_ATOMS: atom_id res chain seq x y z
N MET A 1 -7.84 32.41 -27.55
CA MET A 1 -7.51 31.80 -26.25
C MET A 1 -8.12 30.39 -26.21
N GLY A 2 -7.44 29.30 -26.61
CA GLY A 2 -8.20 28.05 -26.76
C GLY A 2 -7.49 26.73 -27.08
N LYS A 3 -6.17 26.59 -26.88
CA LYS A 3 -5.51 25.28 -26.98
C LYS A 3 -4.58 25.01 -25.80
N LYS A 4 -3.73 25.99 -25.47
CA LYS A 4 -2.75 25.89 -24.37
C LYS A 4 -3.35 25.68 -22.98
N THR A 5 -4.56 26.20 -22.72
CA THR A 5 -5.24 26.03 -21.43
C THR A 5 -5.85 24.64 -21.28
N ALA A 6 -6.37 24.06 -22.36
CA ALA A 6 -6.92 22.71 -22.35
C ALA A 6 -5.82 21.65 -22.18
N GLU A 7 -4.68 21.83 -22.85
CA GLU A 7 -3.51 20.95 -22.70
C GLU A 7 -3.00 20.95 -21.26
N ARG A 8 -2.93 22.12 -20.62
CA ARG A 8 -2.50 22.24 -19.23
C ARG A 8 -3.49 21.61 -18.25
N LEU A 9 -4.79 21.76 -18.50
CA LEU A 9 -5.85 21.15 -17.69
C LEU A 9 -5.81 19.61 -17.75
N ILE A 10 -5.56 19.04 -18.94
CA ILE A 10 -5.45 17.59 -19.11
C ILE A 10 -4.26 17.03 -18.33
N ILE A 11 -3.10 17.70 -18.38
CA ILE A 11 -1.90 17.28 -17.63
C ILE A 11 -2.15 17.35 -16.13
N GLU A 12 -2.77 18.43 -15.65
CA GLU A 12 -3.04 18.62 -14.23
C GLU A 12 -4.12 17.67 -13.70
N MET A 13 -5.15 17.37 -14.50
CA MET A 13 -6.12 16.33 -14.17
C MET A 13 -5.46 14.95 -14.16
N LYS A 14 -4.62 14.62 -15.15
CA LYS A 14 -3.87 13.35 -15.16
C LYS A 14 -2.92 13.23 -13.97
N ASP A 15 -2.30 14.32 -13.53
CA ASP A 15 -1.40 14.34 -12.38
C ASP A 15 -2.16 14.19 -11.05
N ARG A 16 -3.32 14.85 -10.91
CA ARG A 16 -4.22 14.63 -9.74
C ARG A 16 -4.80 13.22 -9.73
N LEU A 17 -5.11 12.68 -10.91
CA LEU A 17 -5.60 11.32 -11.06
C LEU A 17 -4.47 10.33 -10.73
N LYS A 18 -3.26 10.53 -11.27
CA LYS A 18 -2.07 9.75 -10.88
C LYS A 18 -1.71 9.92 -9.41
N LYS A 19 -1.86 11.06 -8.76
CA LYS A 19 -1.58 11.16 -7.31
C LYS A 19 -2.58 10.38 -6.46
N ARG A 20 -3.85 10.37 -6.85
CA ARG A 20 -4.90 9.59 -6.16
C ARG A 20 -4.88 8.12 -6.52
N PHE A 21 -4.47 7.77 -7.73
CA PHE A 21 -4.30 6.40 -8.17
C PHE A 21 -2.89 5.88 -7.96
N SER A 22 -1.83 6.64 -7.71
CA SER A 22 -0.55 6.07 -7.26
C SER A 22 -0.66 5.56 -5.82
N SER A 23 -1.77 5.85 -5.13
CA SER A 23 -2.20 5.20 -3.89
C SER A 23 -3.14 4.01 -4.12
N ALA A 24 -3.57 3.74 -5.37
CA ALA A 24 -4.57 2.71 -5.70
C ALA A 24 -4.29 1.90 -7.00
N HIS A 25 -3.22 2.19 -7.72
CA HIS A 25 -2.78 1.57 -8.98
C HIS A 25 -1.69 0.53 -8.71
N ASP A 26 -1.34 0.31 -7.45
CA ASP A 26 -0.75 -0.97 -7.08
C ASP A 26 -1.80 -2.10 -7.04
N LEU A 27 -3.09 -1.80 -7.28
CA LEU A 27 -4.16 -2.79 -7.22
C LEU A 27 -4.67 -3.29 -8.57
N LEU A 28 -4.25 -2.77 -9.75
CA LEU A 28 -4.87 -3.16 -11.04
C LEU A 28 -3.95 -3.14 -12.30
N SER A 29 -2.71 -3.61 -12.21
CA SER A 29 -1.93 -3.96 -13.43
C SER A 29 -1.53 -5.43 -13.44
N PRO A 30 -2.16 -6.28 -14.27
CA PRO A 30 -1.67 -7.63 -14.52
C PRO A 30 -0.82 -7.64 -15.80
N GLU A 31 0.37 -7.03 -15.80
CA GLU A 31 1.30 -7.16 -16.93
C GLU A 31 2.74 -7.21 -16.40
N ILE A 32 3.18 -8.43 -16.09
CA ILE A 32 4.47 -9.03 -16.43
C ILE A 32 5.70 -8.12 -16.28
N SER A 33 6.38 -8.22 -15.13
CA SER A 33 7.83 -8.46 -15.05
C SER A 33 8.21 -8.70 -13.59
N THR A 34 8.65 -9.92 -13.30
CA THR A 34 9.10 -10.38 -11.99
C THR A 34 10.17 -9.44 -11.39
N PRO A 35 9.96 -9.02 -10.14
CA PRO A 35 10.64 -9.69 -9.03
C PRO A 35 9.57 -10.26 -8.11
N GLN A 36 9.24 -11.54 -8.28
CA GLN A 36 8.13 -12.18 -7.55
C GLN A 36 8.29 -12.05 -6.04
N VAL A 37 9.54 -12.03 -5.56
CA VAL A 37 9.83 -11.83 -4.15
C VAL A 37 9.38 -10.43 -3.68
N GLU A 38 9.50 -9.36 -4.47
CA GLU A 38 9.13 -7.99 -4.03
C GLU A 38 7.63 -7.74 -4.07
N VAL A 39 6.95 -8.32 -5.05
CA VAL A 39 5.51 -8.17 -5.22
C VAL A 39 4.76 -8.92 -4.12
N GLU A 40 5.08 -10.19 -3.86
CA GLU A 40 4.50 -10.94 -2.73
C GLU A 40 4.81 -10.29 -1.36
N ARG A 41 5.99 -9.67 -1.23
CA ARG A 41 6.40 -8.93 -0.02
C ARG A 41 5.55 -7.67 0.19
N MET A 42 5.32 -6.90 -0.87
CA MET A 42 4.45 -5.72 -0.81
C MET A 42 3.01 -6.14 -0.56
N ASP A 43 2.54 -7.20 -1.22
CA ASP A 43 1.21 -7.77 -1.02
C ASP A 43 0.98 -8.16 0.44
N SER A 44 1.93 -8.86 1.08
CA SER A 44 1.77 -9.30 2.47
C SER A 44 1.65 -8.14 3.47
N ARG A 45 2.40 -7.04 3.24
CA ARG A 45 2.33 -5.83 4.09
C ARG A 45 1.04 -5.06 3.84
N LEU A 46 0.68 -4.85 2.58
CA LEU A 46 -0.53 -4.12 2.18
C LEU A 46 -1.80 -4.86 2.61
N GLU A 47 -1.80 -6.19 2.52
CA GLU A 47 -2.88 -7.04 3.00
C GLU A 47 -3.02 -6.91 4.52
N ALA A 48 -1.91 -6.96 5.26
CA ALA A 48 -1.92 -6.77 6.71
C ALA A 48 -2.44 -5.38 7.13
N GLU A 49 -2.02 -4.33 6.43
CA GLU A 49 -2.51 -2.96 6.67
C GLU A 49 -4.01 -2.82 6.40
N SER A 50 -4.49 -3.40 5.30
CA SER A 50 -5.90 -3.41 4.93
C SER A 50 -6.76 -4.18 5.93
N ALA A 51 -6.27 -5.32 6.42
CA ALA A 51 -6.92 -6.10 7.47
C ALA A 51 -7.03 -5.31 8.79
N LEU A 52 -5.95 -4.65 9.22
CA LEU A 52 -5.98 -3.80 10.41
C LEU A 52 -6.93 -2.60 10.24
N ALA A 53 -6.99 -2.00 9.06
CA ALA A 53 -7.95 -0.95 8.75
C ALA A 53 -9.40 -1.47 8.82
N ALA A 54 -9.66 -2.70 8.34
CA ALA A 54 -10.96 -3.36 8.42
C ALA A 54 -11.39 -3.65 9.87
N LEU A 55 -10.43 -3.86 10.78
CA LEU A 55 -10.67 -3.98 12.23
C LEU A 55 -10.94 -2.63 12.91
N GLY A 56 -10.85 -1.51 12.18
CA GLY A 56 -11.13 -0.17 12.68
C GLY A 56 -9.89 0.60 13.17
N TYR A 57 -8.67 0.09 12.92
CA TYR A 57 -7.46 0.83 13.23
C TYR A 57 -7.20 1.94 12.21
N LYS A 58 -6.61 3.04 12.68
CA LYS A 58 -6.25 4.16 11.79
C LYS A 58 -5.15 3.71 10.80
N PRO A 59 -5.21 4.10 9.51
CA PRO A 59 -4.21 3.70 8.53
C PRO A 59 -2.77 4.00 8.96
N ALA A 60 -2.52 5.19 9.51
CA ALA A 60 -1.19 5.56 10.00
C ALA A 60 -0.69 4.70 11.18
N GLN A 61 -1.60 4.13 11.97
CA GLN A 61 -1.28 3.23 13.08
C GLN A 61 -1.03 1.81 12.56
N ALA A 62 -1.87 1.35 11.63
CA ALA A 62 -1.73 0.06 10.96
C ALA A 62 -0.40 -0.06 10.21
N THR A 63 -0.06 0.92 9.36
CA THR A 63 1.21 0.96 8.64
C THR A 63 2.38 0.87 9.61
N LYS A 64 2.43 1.72 10.65
CA LYS A 64 3.52 1.70 11.63
C LYS A 64 3.70 0.35 12.33
N ALA A 65 2.60 -0.28 12.75
CA ALA A 65 2.65 -1.58 13.41
C ALA A 65 3.17 -2.67 12.47
N VAL A 66 2.67 -2.71 11.23
CA VAL A 66 3.11 -3.66 10.21
C VAL A 66 4.59 -3.43 9.84
N GLU A 67 5.04 -2.19 9.69
CA GLU A 67 6.46 -1.91 9.41
C GLU A 67 7.39 -2.38 10.53
N GLN A 68 6.99 -2.16 11.78
CA GLN A 68 7.79 -2.53 12.95
C GLN A 68 7.93 -4.06 13.04
N VAL A 69 6.83 -4.76 12.83
CA VAL A 69 6.77 -6.22 12.84
C VAL A 69 7.52 -6.82 11.64
N TYR A 70 7.37 -6.22 10.47
CA TYR A 70 8.10 -6.62 9.26
C TYR A 70 9.61 -6.52 9.43
N LYS A 71 10.11 -5.48 10.12
CA LYS A 71 11.53 -5.36 10.47
C LYS A 71 12.00 -6.45 11.46
N GLN A 72 11.11 -7.01 12.26
CA GLN A 72 11.43 -8.03 13.26
C GLN A 72 11.41 -9.45 12.67
N LEU A 73 10.36 -9.81 11.92
CA LEU A 73 10.25 -11.14 11.31
C LEU A 73 11.06 -11.26 10.01
N GLY A 74 11.38 -10.14 9.37
CA GLY A 74 12.13 -10.11 8.13
C GLY A 74 11.29 -10.49 6.91
N ALA A 75 11.97 -10.68 5.79
CA ALA A 75 11.37 -10.78 4.46
C ALA A 75 10.52 -12.04 4.19
N GLN A 76 10.43 -12.97 5.15
CA GLN A 76 9.69 -14.24 5.03
C GLN A 76 8.38 -14.23 5.83
N ALA A 77 7.98 -13.07 6.37
CA ALA A 77 6.77 -12.95 7.15
C ALA A 77 5.53 -12.98 6.25
N SER A 78 4.61 -13.91 6.53
CA SER A 78 3.29 -13.95 5.89
C SER A 78 2.40 -12.80 6.36
N SER A 79 1.38 -12.42 5.57
CA SER A 79 0.39 -11.41 5.97
C SER A 79 -0.29 -11.76 7.29
N GLU A 80 -0.65 -13.04 7.51
CA GLU A 80 -1.22 -13.50 8.78
C GLU A 80 -0.26 -13.32 9.96
N ASP A 81 1.03 -13.61 9.79
CA ASP A 81 2.02 -13.43 10.85
C ASP A 81 2.21 -11.94 11.19
N LEU A 82 2.23 -11.08 10.15
CA LEU A 82 2.28 -9.63 10.29
C LEU A 82 1.07 -9.10 11.06
N ILE A 83 -0.15 -9.51 10.69
CA ILE A 83 -1.39 -9.11 11.38
C ILE A 83 -1.36 -9.54 12.85
N ARG A 84 -1.01 -10.81 13.11
CA ARG A 84 -1.02 -11.38 14.46
C ARG A 84 -0.02 -10.67 15.37
N HIS A 85 1.19 -10.42 14.88
CA HIS A 85 2.22 -9.73 15.65
C HIS A 85 1.94 -8.22 15.78
N ALA A 86 1.37 -7.59 14.75
CA ALA A 86 0.97 -6.18 14.81
C ALA A 86 -0.07 -5.97 15.91
N LEU A 87 -1.14 -6.77 15.93
CA LEU A 87 -2.16 -6.72 16.98
C LEU A 87 -1.56 -6.97 18.36
N LYS A 88 -0.68 -7.96 18.50
CA LYS A 88 0.01 -8.24 19.77
C LYS A 88 0.82 -7.04 20.27
N SER A 89 1.55 -6.37 19.37
CA SER A 89 2.37 -5.19 19.68
C SER A 89 1.55 -3.94 20.02
N MET A 90 0.28 -3.88 19.60
CA MET A 90 -0.61 -2.74 19.83
C MET A 90 -1.41 -2.87 21.13
N ILE A 91 -1.51 -4.09 21.67
CA ILE A 91 -2.25 -4.41 22.90
C ILE A 91 -1.28 -4.59 24.09
N SER A 92 -0.01 -4.92 23.83
CA SER A 92 1.06 -4.94 24.85
C SER A 92 1.67 -3.56 25.06
#